data_AF-A0A959FKP5-F1
#
_entry.id   AF-A0A959FKP5-F1
#
_cell.length_a   1.000
_cell.length_b   1.000
_cell.length_c   1.000
_cell.angle_alpha   90.00
_cell.angle_beta   90.00
_cell.angle_gamma   90.00
#
_symmetry.space_group_name_H-M   'P 1'
#
loop_
_entity.id
_entity.type
_entity.pdbx_description
1 polymer ?
#
loop_
_entity_poly.entity_id
_entity_poly.type
_entity_poly.pdbx_seq_one_letter_code
_entity_poly.pdbx_strand_id
1 'polypeptide(L)'
;QFYIGHQGRPGVNSYYMVMHVRQLFWTPDGWPLVSCQRYATEEETAVEESELAGDWELIIYTYQVVPGYADEQVNPGFSDAQVITLEAGGTLSGNLSGSWSYTAPWLTMNYDGHTAQLRVERGRDWEKEVESTVLLTGLNEQHVTLWAKKLE
;
A
#
# COMPACT_ATOMS: atom_id res chain seq x y z
N GLN A 1 -10.49 -4.17 16.13
CA GLN A 1 -9.54 -3.49 15.21
C GLN A 1 -8.21 -3.34 15.92
N PHE A 2 -7.12 -3.38 15.17
CA PHE A 2 -5.76 -3.21 15.69
C PHE A 2 -5.12 -1.99 15.03
N TYR A 3 -4.24 -1.31 15.76
CA TYR A 3 -3.61 -0.08 15.30
C TYR A 3 -2.15 -0.06 15.71
N ILE A 4 -1.33 0.62 14.92
CA ILE A 4 0.06 0.95 15.27
C ILE A 4 0.21 2.47 15.35
N GLY A 5 0.78 2.93 16.46
CA GLY A 5 1.31 4.28 16.60
C GLY A 5 2.80 4.27 16.24
N HIS A 6 3.21 5.13 15.32
CA HIS A 6 4.63 5.30 14.97
C HIS A 6 4.93 6.75 14.62
N GLN A 7 6.20 7.11 14.55
CA GLN A 7 6.63 8.44 14.12
C GLN A 7 7.37 8.37 12.79
N GLY A 8 7.05 9.30 11.89
CA GLY A 8 7.73 9.47 10.61
C GLY A 8 8.35 10.85 10.49
N ARG A 9 9.41 10.96 9.69
CA ARG A 9 9.99 12.24 9.27
C ARG A 9 9.60 12.50 7.82
N PRO A 10 8.89 13.59 7.50
CA PRO A 10 8.55 13.91 6.13
C PRO A 10 9.79 14.39 5.36
N GLY A 11 9.83 14.14 4.05
CA GLY A 11 10.96 14.53 3.20
C GLY A 11 11.21 16.04 3.11
N VAL A 12 10.21 16.86 3.39
CA VAL A 12 10.33 18.33 3.34
C VAL A 12 11.23 18.90 4.43
N ASN A 13 11.34 18.23 5.58
CA ASN A 13 12.16 18.71 6.70
C ASN A 13 12.48 17.56 7.68
N SER A 14 13.76 17.22 7.79
CA SER A 14 14.27 16.14 8.64
C SER A 14 14.19 16.42 10.16
N TYR A 15 13.88 17.66 10.56
CA TYR A 15 13.67 18.04 11.96
C TYR A 15 12.23 17.80 12.44
N TYR A 16 11.30 17.51 11.53
CA TYR A 16 9.94 17.13 11.92
C TYR A 16 9.89 15.68 12.41
N MET A 17 9.15 15.45 13.49
CA MET A 17 8.74 14.12 13.95
C MET A 17 7.21 14.12 14.07
N VAL A 18 6.55 13.43 13.15
CA VAL A 18 5.09 13.44 13.04
C VAL A 18 4.55 12.10 13.50
N MET A 19 3.65 12.13 14.48
CA MET A 19 2.97 10.93 14.97
C MET A 19 1.91 10.48 13.97
N HIS A 20 1.93 9.21 13.62
CA HIS A 20 0.96 8.55 12.76
C HIS A 20 0.28 7.42 13.52
N VAL A 21 -1.02 7.27 13.28
CA VAL A 21 -1.79 6.08 13.63
C VAL A 21 -2.18 5.41 12.32
N ARG A 22 -1.96 4.09 12.21
CA ARG A 22 -2.34 3.29 11.05
C ARG A 22 -3.09 2.06 11.50
N GLN A 23 -4.09 1.66 10.74
CA GLN A 23 -4.81 0.41 10.97
C GLN A 23 -3.90 -0.79 10.66
N LEU A 24 -4.06 -1.86 11.44
CA LEU A 24 -3.42 -3.14 11.24
C LEU A 24 -4.44 -4.21 10.84
N PHE A 25 -4.03 -5.06 9.90
CA PHE A 25 -4.73 -6.26 9.50
C PHE A 25 -3.84 -7.48 9.71
N TRP A 26 -4.40 -8.66 9.50
CA TRP A 26 -3.69 -9.91 9.62
C TRP A 26 -3.96 -10.78 8.41
N THR A 27 -2.90 -11.36 7.85
CA THR A 27 -3.02 -12.44 6.86
C THR A 27 -3.56 -13.71 7.55
N PRO A 28 -4.13 -14.67 6.79
CA PRO A 28 -4.63 -15.92 7.36
C PRO A 28 -3.57 -16.75 8.12
N ASP A 29 -2.30 -16.61 7.75
CA ASP A 29 -1.14 -17.25 8.40
C ASP A 29 -0.53 -16.42 9.54
N GLY A 30 -1.13 -15.27 9.88
CA GLY A 30 -0.83 -14.53 11.10
C GLY A 30 0.26 -13.47 10.99
N TRP A 31 0.59 -12.99 9.79
CA TRP A 31 1.46 -11.82 9.61
C TRP A 31 0.68 -10.51 9.70
N PRO A 32 1.20 -9.49 10.38
CA PRO A 32 0.57 -8.18 10.42
C PRO A 32 0.77 -7.43 9.10
N LEU A 33 -0.29 -6.78 8.63
CA LEU A 33 -0.28 -5.85 7.52
C LEU A 33 -0.61 -4.46 8.05
N VAL A 34 0.03 -3.42 7.53
CA VAL A 34 -0.19 -2.03 7.94
C VAL A 34 -0.86 -1.29 6.79
N SER A 35 -1.96 -0.59 7.05
CA SER A 35 -2.61 0.26 6.05
C SER A 35 -1.61 1.25 5.44
N CYS A 36 -1.69 1.46 4.12
CA CYS A 36 -0.78 2.35 3.39
C CYS A 36 -1.04 3.84 3.67
N GLN A 37 -2.20 4.19 4.24
CA GLN A 37 -2.53 5.54 4.67
C GLN A 37 -2.68 5.63 6.20
N ARG A 38 -2.73 6.87 6.70
CA ARG A 38 -2.97 7.13 8.12
C ARG A 38 -4.47 7.01 8.40
N TYR A 39 -4.80 6.48 9.58
CA TYR A 39 -6.17 6.35 10.04
C TYR A 39 -6.85 7.73 10.10
N ALA A 40 -8.04 7.82 9.53
CA ALA A 40 -8.85 9.01 9.39
C ALA A 40 -10.29 8.80 9.88
N THR A 41 -10.53 7.78 10.72
CA THR A 41 -11.88 7.39 11.20
C THR A 41 -12.84 6.98 10.10
N GLU A 42 -12.29 6.52 8.98
CA GLU A 42 -13.02 5.94 7.86
C GLU A 42 -13.89 4.76 8.30
N GLU A 43 -15.08 4.66 7.71
CA GLU A 43 -15.91 3.47 7.84
C GLU A 43 -15.39 2.40 6.88
N GLU A 44 -14.98 1.25 7.41
CA GLU A 44 -14.58 0.09 6.63
C GLU A 44 -15.82 -0.62 6.09
N THR A 45 -16.30 -0.13 4.94
CA THR A 45 -17.36 -0.78 4.16
C THR A 45 -16.78 -1.80 3.18
N ALA A 46 -17.61 -2.76 2.76
CA ALA A 46 -17.21 -3.69 1.72
C ALA A 46 -16.85 -2.93 0.42
N VAL A 47 -15.79 -3.38 -0.24
CA VAL A 47 -15.39 -2.89 -1.55
C VAL A 47 -15.85 -3.89 -2.59
N GLU A 48 -16.64 -3.43 -3.56
CA GLU A 48 -17.10 -4.25 -4.67
C GLU A 48 -16.02 -4.36 -5.76
N GLU A 49 -16.01 -5.46 -6.51
CA GLU A 49 -15.01 -5.68 -7.57
C GLU A 49 -15.00 -4.54 -8.61
N SER A 50 -16.18 -3.98 -8.92
CA SER A 50 -16.32 -2.86 -9.87
C SER A 50 -15.63 -1.58 -9.40
N GLU A 51 -15.31 -1.46 -8.12
CA GLU A 51 -14.59 -0.32 -7.55
C GLU A 51 -13.07 -0.49 -7.65
N LEU A 52 -12.58 -1.67 -8.01
CA LEU A 52 -11.13 -1.95 -8.09
C LEU A 52 -10.54 -1.55 -9.43
N ALA A 53 -11.34 -1.59 -10.50
CA ALA A 53 -10.88 -1.21 -11.83
C ALA A 53 -10.47 0.27 -11.87
N GLY A 54 -9.33 0.55 -12.49
CA GLY A 54 -8.76 1.90 -12.62
C GLY A 54 -7.25 1.94 -12.37
N ASP A 55 -6.73 3.16 -12.29
CA ASP A 55 -5.30 3.41 -12.06
C ASP A 55 -4.97 3.44 -10.58
N TRP A 56 -3.76 3.00 -10.24
CA TRP A 56 -3.28 2.89 -8.87
C TRP A 56 -1.82 3.33 -8.78
N GLU A 57 -1.49 3.97 -7.67
CA GLU A 57 -0.10 4.17 -7.24
C GLU A 57 0.31 2.95 -6.40
N LEU A 58 1.29 2.19 -6.87
CA LEU A 58 1.82 0.98 -6.22
C LEU A 58 3.26 1.21 -5.76
N ILE A 59 3.55 0.88 -4.51
CA ILE A 59 4.90 0.75 -3.96
C ILE A 59 5.17 -0.72 -3.66
N ILE A 60 6.28 -1.24 -4.20
CA ILE A 60 6.82 -2.55 -3.84
C ILE A 60 8.07 -2.30 -2.99
N TYR A 61 8.01 -2.63 -1.70
CA TYR A 61 9.07 -2.33 -0.75
C TYR A 61 10.27 -3.27 -0.92
N THR A 62 11.27 -2.84 -1.67
CA THR A 62 12.55 -3.56 -1.75
C THR A 62 13.46 -3.16 -0.60
N TYR A 63 14.17 -4.14 -0.04
CA TYR A 63 15.16 -3.84 1.00
C TYR A 63 16.36 -3.13 0.36
N GLN A 64 16.61 -1.89 0.78
CA GLN A 64 17.78 -1.12 0.38
C GLN A 64 18.51 -0.61 1.60
N VAL A 65 19.83 -0.84 1.65
CA VAL A 65 20.69 -0.22 2.66
C VAL A 65 20.94 1.22 2.23
N VAL A 66 20.33 2.17 2.94
CA VAL A 66 20.53 3.59 2.65
C VAL A 66 21.98 4.01 2.97
N PRO A 67 22.61 4.84 2.13
CA PRO A 67 23.93 5.39 2.42
C PRO A 67 23.96 6.08 3.78
N GLY A 68 24.94 5.72 4.60
CA GLY A 68 25.06 6.23 5.96
C GLY A 68 24.17 5.53 6.99
N TYR A 69 23.55 4.37 6.70
CA TYR A 69 22.80 3.59 7.70
C TYR A 69 23.61 3.26 8.97
N ALA A 70 24.91 3.00 8.81
CA ALA A 70 25.83 2.77 9.93
C ALA A 70 26.52 4.05 10.43
N ASP A 71 26.29 5.19 9.76
CA ASP A 71 26.92 6.49 10.01
C ASP A 71 25.82 7.59 10.05
N GLU A 72 26.10 8.79 9.54
CA GLU A 72 25.09 9.84 9.35
C GLU A 72 24.32 9.61 8.04
N GLN A 73 23.01 9.36 8.15
CA GLN A 73 22.12 9.25 7.00
C GLN A 73 21.88 10.62 6.35
N VAL A 74 22.46 10.83 5.18
CA VAL A 74 22.32 12.07 4.39
C VAL A 74 21.29 11.96 3.26
N ASN A 75 20.77 10.76 3.01
CA ASN A 75 19.79 10.50 1.95
C ASN A 75 18.58 9.72 2.54
N PRO A 76 17.34 10.18 2.30
CA PRO A 76 16.15 9.51 2.83
C PRO A 76 15.86 8.14 2.19
N GLY A 77 16.37 7.86 0.98
CA GLY A 77 16.17 6.57 0.30
C GLY A 77 14.70 6.26 0.03
N PHE A 78 13.93 7.23 -0.48
CA PHE A 78 12.50 7.06 -0.74
C PHE A 78 12.23 5.88 -1.68
N SER A 79 11.14 5.16 -1.40
CA SER A 79 10.54 4.21 -2.34
C SER A 79 9.42 4.91 -3.08
N ASP A 80 9.65 5.21 -4.35
CA ASP A 80 8.67 5.91 -5.19
C ASP A 80 7.61 4.94 -5.70
N ALA A 81 6.38 5.43 -5.82
CA ALA A 81 5.29 4.68 -6.41
C ALA A 81 5.43 4.59 -7.94
N GLN A 82 4.96 3.48 -8.48
CA GLN A 82 4.74 3.30 -9.92
C GLN A 82 3.24 3.24 -10.21
N VAL A 83 2.85 3.71 -11.39
CA VAL A 83 1.45 3.65 -11.82
C VAL A 83 1.18 2.31 -12.48
N ILE A 84 0.16 1.63 -11.98
CA ILE A 84 -0.39 0.41 -12.58
C ILE A 84 -1.88 0.60 -12.85
N THR A 85 -2.44 -0.20 -13.74
CA THR A 85 -3.87 -0.20 -14.02
C THR A 85 -4.44 -1.59 -13.75
N LEU A 86 -5.43 -1.67 -12.88
CA LEU A 86 -6.27 -2.86 -12.72
C LEU A 86 -7.39 -2.74 -13.75
N GLU A 87 -7.25 -3.46 -14.86
CA GLU A 87 -8.26 -3.47 -15.92
C GLU A 87 -9.50 -4.26 -15.48
N ALA A 88 -10.67 -3.81 -15.91
CA ALA A 88 -11.89 -4.61 -15.78
C ALA A 88 -11.69 -5.98 -16.46
N GLY A 89 -12.04 -7.06 -15.77
CA GLY A 89 -11.83 -8.43 -16.26
C GLY A 89 -10.50 -9.07 -15.83
N GLY A 90 -9.78 -8.49 -14.87
CA GLY A 90 -8.70 -9.17 -14.15
C GLY A 90 -7.32 -9.10 -14.82
N THR A 91 -7.08 -8.12 -15.69
CA THR A 91 -5.75 -7.89 -16.29
C THR A 91 -5.04 -6.74 -15.56
N LEU A 92 -3.73 -6.87 -15.36
CA LEU A 92 -2.85 -5.81 -14.85
C LEU A 92 -2.05 -5.22 -16.01
N SER A 93 -2.07 -3.90 -16.15
CA SER A 93 -1.34 -3.15 -17.19
C SER A 93 -0.63 -1.92 -16.60
N GLY A 94 0.03 -1.12 -17.44
CA GLY A 94 0.84 0.04 -17.04
C GLY A 94 2.31 -0.32 -16.83
N ASN A 95 2.90 0.08 -15.70
CA ASN A 95 4.31 -0.20 -15.41
C ASN A 95 4.57 -1.66 -15.04
N LEU A 96 3.53 -2.41 -14.68
CA LEU A 96 3.56 -3.85 -14.46
C LEU A 96 2.60 -4.55 -15.40
N SER A 97 2.87 -5.82 -15.68
CA SER A 97 1.99 -6.66 -16.49
C SER A 97 1.62 -7.93 -15.75
N GLY A 98 0.39 -8.41 -15.96
CA GLY A 98 -0.05 -9.67 -15.37
C GLY A 98 -1.57 -9.73 -15.21
N SER A 99 -2.01 -10.27 -14.08
CA SER A 99 -3.43 -10.46 -13.80
C SER A 99 -3.77 -10.20 -12.34
N TRP A 100 -5.05 -9.96 -12.08
CA TRP A 100 -5.58 -9.84 -10.73
C TRP A 100 -6.92 -10.56 -10.64
N SER A 101 -7.25 -10.99 -9.42
CA SER A 101 -8.55 -11.56 -9.08
C SER A 101 -8.94 -11.12 -7.69
N TYR A 102 -10.24 -10.93 -7.46
CA TYR A 102 -10.74 -10.45 -6.18
C TYR A 102 -11.70 -11.46 -5.55
N THR A 103 -11.49 -11.73 -4.26
CA THR A 103 -12.43 -12.47 -3.41
C THR A 103 -12.44 -11.75 -2.07
N ALA A 104 -13.49 -10.96 -1.83
CA ALA A 104 -13.54 -10.05 -0.70
C ALA A 104 -13.15 -10.74 0.63
N PRO A 105 -12.25 -10.13 1.42
CA PRO A 105 -11.65 -8.80 1.24
C PRO A 105 -10.26 -8.81 0.57
N TRP A 106 -9.91 -9.87 -0.16
CA TRP A 106 -8.56 -10.12 -0.67
C TRP A 106 -8.46 -10.02 -2.19
N LEU A 107 -7.49 -9.25 -2.66
CA LEU A 107 -7.06 -9.23 -4.04
C LEU A 107 -5.78 -10.06 -4.20
N THR A 108 -5.80 -11.00 -5.13
CA THR A 108 -4.60 -11.71 -5.57
C THR A 108 -4.07 -11.03 -6.83
N MET A 109 -2.82 -10.57 -6.79
CA MET A 109 -2.14 -9.92 -7.93
C MET A 109 -0.98 -10.79 -8.39
N ASN A 110 -0.95 -11.15 -9.67
CA ASN A 110 0.16 -11.84 -10.32
C ASN A 110 0.88 -10.84 -11.23
N TYR A 111 2.17 -10.64 -11.02
CA TYR A 111 2.98 -9.64 -11.73
C TYR A 111 4.43 -10.12 -11.80
N ASP A 112 5.08 -9.99 -12.97
CA ASP A 112 6.52 -10.28 -13.16
C ASP A 112 7.02 -11.62 -12.54
N GLY A 113 6.16 -12.64 -12.50
CA GLY A 113 6.49 -13.96 -11.92
C GLY A 113 6.29 -14.08 -10.40
N HIS A 114 5.77 -13.04 -9.74
CA HIS A 114 5.40 -13.00 -8.33
C HIS A 114 3.88 -13.06 -8.13
N THR A 115 3.45 -13.48 -6.94
CA THR A 115 2.05 -13.51 -6.52
C THR A 115 1.91 -12.82 -5.17
N ALA A 116 1.10 -11.76 -5.12
CA ALA A 116 0.78 -11.05 -3.88
C ALA A 116 -0.67 -11.23 -3.44
N GLN A 117 -0.84 -11.38 -2.13
CA GLN A 117 -2.12 -11.38 -1.43
C GLN A 117 -2.28 -10.03 -0.74
N LEU A 118 -3.24 -9.23 -1.22
CA LEU A 118 -3.44 -7.85 -0.82
C LEU A 118 -4.82 -7.69 -0.16
N ARG A 119 -4.85 -7.20 1.08
CA ARG A 119 -6.08 -6.77 1.74
C ARG A 119 -6.55 -5.49 1.07
N VAL A 120 -7.77 -5.52 0.55
CA VAL A 120 -8.46 -4.34 0.00
C VAL A 120 -9.19 -3.64 1.12
N GLU A 121 -8.95 -2.37 1.41
CA GLU A 121 -9.62 -1.61 2.48
C GLU A 121 -10.11 -0.23 1.97
N ARG A 122 -10.98 0.42 2.75
CA ARG A 122 -11.28 1.85 2.57
C ARG A 122 -10.23 2.68 3.30
N GLY A 123 -9.92 3.86 2.77
CA GLY A 123 -9.08 4.83 3.47
C GLY A 123 -9.19 6.22 2.90
N ARG A 124 -8.40 7.16 3.43
CA ARG A 124 -8.35 8.56 3.00
C ARG A 124 -7.11 8.83 2.16
N ASP A 125 -7.26 9.53 1.04
CA ASP A 125 -6.11 10.15 0.39
C ASP A 125 -5.76 11.46 1.12
N TRP A 126 -4.72 11.41 1.95
CA TRP A 126 -4.26 12.58 2.69
C TRP A 126 -3.57 13.63 1.83
N GLU A 127 -3.03 13.25 0.68
CA GLU A 127 -2.26 14.14 -0.20
C GLU A 127 -3.18 14.96 -1.09
N LYS A 128 -4.28 14.35 -1.55
CA LYS A 128 -5.31 15.00 -2.38
C LYS A 128 -6.55 15.45 -1.59
N GLU A 129 -6.58 15.23 -0.27
CA GLU A 129 -7.72 15.51 0.61
C GLU A 129 -9.03 14.77 0.23
N VAL A 130 -8.93 13.61 -0.44
CA VAL A 130 -10.10 12.78 -0.77
C VAL A 130 -10.54 12.01 0.46
N GLU A 131 -11.80 12.18 0.86
CA GLU A 131 -12.36 11.59 2.09
C GLU A 131 -12.37 10.07 2.09
N SER A 132 -12.62 9.44 0.94
CA SER A 132 -12.64 7.99 0.78
C SER A 132 -12.07 7.58 -0.56
N THR A 133 -11.14 6.62 -0.52
CA THR A 133 -10.59 5.91 -1.67
C THR A 133 -10.35 4.45 -1.27
N VAL A 134 -9.88 3.62 -2.20
CA VAL A 134 -9.55 2.22 -1.96
C VAL A 134 -8.04 2.06 -1.83
N LEU A 135 -7.62 1.28 -0.84
CA LEU A 135 -6.22 0.99 -0.55
C LEU A 135 -5.96 -0.52 -0.62
N LEU A 136 -4.73 -0.87 -0.96
CA LEU A 136 -4.22 -2.24 -0.91
C LEU A 136 -3.03 -2.29 0.04
N THR A 137 -3.01 -3.28 0.93
CA THR A 137 -1.81 -3.64 1.70
C THR A 137 -1.64 -5.15 1.72
N GLY A 138 -0.43 -5.64 1.52
CA GLY A 138 -0.20 -7.08 1.56
C GLY A 138 1.25 -7.48 1.36
N LEU A 139 1.43 -8.77 1.12
CA LEU A 139 2.73 -9.41 0.95
C LEU A 139 2.73 -10.26 -0.32
N ASN A 140 3.86 -10.34 -1.00
CA ASN A 140 4.09 -11.40 -1.98
C ASN A 140 4.59 -12.70 -1.31
N GLU A 141 4.78 -13.75 -2.10
CA GLU A 141 5.26 -15.06 -1.65
C GLU A 141 6.67 -15.03 -1.00
N GLN A 142 7.41 -13.92 -1.18
CA GLN A 142 8.72 -13.66 -0.60
C GLN A 142 8.65 -12.75 0.63
N HIS A 143 7.46 -12.44 1.14
CA HIS A 143 7.20 -11.51 2.25
C HIS A 143 7.65 -10.06 1.97
N VAL A 144 7.71 -9.68 0.69
CA VAL A 144 7.88 -8.28 0.28
C VAL A 144 6.55 -7.56 0.45
N THR A 145 6.57 -6.40 1.11
CA THR A 145 5.37 -5.57 1.31
C THR A 145 4.99 -4.82 0.05
N LEU A 146 3.71 -4.83 -0.26
CA LEU A 146 3.10 -4.05 -1.32
C LEU A 146 2.04 -3.13 -0.73
N TRP A 147 2.12 -1.86 -1.08
CA TRP A 147 1.12 -0.85 -0.76
C TRP A 147 0.60 -0.23 -2.04
N ALA A 148 -0.72 -0.10 -2.17
CA ALA A 148 -1.29 0.65 -3.27
C ALA A 148 -2.42 1.58 -2.80
N LYS A 149 -2.61 2.66 -3.54
CA LYS A 149 -3.72 3.62 -3.39
C LYS A 149 -4.34 3.83 -4.75
N LYS A 150 -5.67 3.75 -4.83
CA LYS A 150 -6.38 4.02 -6.09
C LYS A 150 -6.25 5.51 -6.44
N LEU A 151 -6.03 5.80 -7.71
CA LEU A 151 -6.04 7.16 -8.23
C LEU A 151 -7.48 7.56 -8.54
N GLU A 152 -7.91 8.63 -7.87
CA GLU A 152 -9.09 9.43 -8.23
C GLU A 152 -8.71 10.59 -9.17
#